data_AF-A0A376AHU0-F1
#
_entry.id   AF-A0A376AHU0-F1
#
_cell.length_a   1.000
_cell.length_b   1.000
_cell.length_c   1.000
_cell.angle_alpha   90.00
_cell.angle_beta   90.00
_cell.angle_gamma   90.00
#
_symmetry.space_group_name_H-M   'P 1'
#
loop_
_entity.id
_entity.type
_entity.pdbx_description
1 polymer ?
#
loop_
_entity_poly.entity_id
_entity_poly.type
_entity_poly.pdbx_seq_one_letter_code
_entity_poly.pdbx_strand_id
1 'polypeptide(L)'
;MSAEDILLLRRYTFPEGVRTPDDVVTLMALNACCPKKCPEWTDYFVEQLAGFIVERCHPIGSLDEINVDWIESVLFKDGVIEGELELAAVLHIMDLALHVPPSLKVLMLDQLRIALAEGRGAYAEKRALRTGIGADDIAYVHRILRGRLGHGAPLLSPAKLAILEAIDRESSSGARHADWQHFIETVFPHRNRARAGTEPVRRWLQVPDSFFLDEEMVA
;
A
#
# COMPACT_ATOMS: atom_id res chain seq x y z
N MET A 1 5.03 -16.24 24.43
CA MET A 1 3.81 -15.46 24.70
C MET A 1 2.61 -16.37 24.58
N SER A 2 1.93 -16.55 25.70
CA SER A 2 0.75 -17.37 25.91
C SER A 2 -0.52 -16.51 25.88
N ALA A 3 -1.69 -17.15 25.87
CA ALA A 3 -2.97 -16.43 25.97
C ALA A 3 -3.11 -15.66 27.30
N GLU A 4 -2.53 -16.17 28.39
CA GLU A 4 -2.55 -15.50 29.69
C GLU A 4 -1.70 -14.23 29.69
N ASP A 5 -0.56 -14.25 29.01
CA ASP A 5 0.28 -13.05 28.82
C ASP A 5 -0.52 -11.93 28.12
N ILE A 6 -1.38 -12.26 27.17
CA ILE A 6 -2.22 -11.28 26.46
C ILE A 6 -3.26 -10.65 27.39
N LEU A 7 -3.84 -11.44 28.29
CA LEU A 7 -4.76 -10.90 29.31
C LEU A 7 -4.03 -9.93 30.24
N LEU A 8 -2.79 -10.23 30.62
CA LEU A 8 -1.95 -9.33 31.41
C LEU A 8 -1.62 -8.05 30.63
N LEU A 9 -1.23 -8.16 29.36
CA LEU A 9 -0.99 -6.99 28.50
C LEU A 9 -2.23 -6.11 28.41
N ARG A 10 -3.41 -6.67 28.14
CA ARG A 10 -4.67 -5.92 28.08
C ARG A 10 -5.05 -5.27 29.40
N ARG A 11 -4.64 -5.83 30.53
CA ARG A 11 -5.01 -5.32 31.85
C ARG A 11 -4.04 -4.26 32.38
N TYR A 12 -2.74 -4.43 32.12
CA TYR A 12 -1.69 -3.66 32.78
C TYR A 12 -0.84 -2.83 31.82
N THR A 13 -0.61 -3.30 30.59
CA THR A 13 0.25 -2.61 29.62
C THR A 13 -0.55 -1.72 28.67
N PHE A 14 -1.66 -2.26 28.14
CA PHE A 14 -2.55 -1.60 27.19
C PHE A 14 -3.99 -1.63 27.71
N PRO A 15 -4.28 -1.04 28.89
CA PRO A 15 -5.63 -1.03 29.48
C PRO A 15 -6.67 -0.36 28.57
N GLU A 16 -6.24 0.56 27.73
CA GLU A 16 -7.08 1.29 26.78
C GLU A 16 -6.73 0.96 25.32
N GLY A 17 -6.00 -0.14 25.10
CA GLY A 17 -5.40 -0.48 23.82
C GLY A 17 -4.19 0.39 23.46
N VAL A 18 -3.71 0.25 22.23
CA VAL A 18 -2.63 1.08 21.67
C VAL A 18 -3.20 2.43 21.26
N ARG A 19 -2.73 3.51 21.90
CA ARG A 19 -3.29 4.87 21.74
C ARG A 19 -2.28 5.90 21.27
N THR A 20 -1.00 5.62 21.43
CA THR A 20 0.09 6.55 21.16
C THR A 20 1.19 5.91 20.31
N PRO A 21 2.04 6.70 19.63
CA PRO A 21 3.22 6.16 18.97
C PRO A 21 4.14 5.37 19.91
N ASP A 22 4.26 5.76 21.19
CA ASP A 22 5.06 5.04 22.18
C ASP A 22 4.47 3.65 22.52
N ASP A 23 3.14 3.53 22.50
CA ASP A 23 2.47 2.22 22.64
C ASP A 23 2.79 1.32 21.45
N VAL A 24 2.86 1.87 20.24
CA VAL A 24 3.28 1.12 19.05
C VAL A 24 4.72 0.64 19.18
N VAL A 25 5.64 1.51 19.62
CA VAL A 25 7.04 1.11 19.85
C VAL A 25 7.10 -0.04 20.86
N THR A 26 6.31 0.02 21.92
CA THR A 26 6.21 -1.06 22.92
C THR A 26 5.64 -2.34 22.31
N LEU A 27 4.57 -2.25 21.52
CA LEU A 27 3.96 -3.38 20.82
C LEU A 27 4.95 -4.07 19.87
N MET A 28 5.71 -3.28 19.10
CA MET A 28 6.75 -3.75 18.19
C MET A 28 7.89 -4.44 18.96
N ALA A 29 8.35 -3.86 20.06
CA ALA A 29 9.38 -4.46 20.90
C ALA A 29 8.95 -5.81 21.49
N LEU A 30 7.69 -5.92 21.95
CA LEU A 30 7.11 -7.18 22.42
C LEU A 30 7.06 -8.23 21.31
N ASN A 31 6.69 -7.83 20.08
CA ASN A 31 6.66 -8.71 18.92
C ASN A 31 8.06 -9.25 18.57
N ALA A 32 9.08 -8.39 18.62
CA ALA A 32 10.46 -8.74 18.30
C ALA A 32 11.11 -9.65 19.37
N CYS A 33 10.80 -9.43 20.66
CA CYS A 33 11.45 -10.14 21.76
C CYS A 33 10.86 -11.55 22.01
N CYS A 34 9.66 -11.85 21.50
CA CYS A 34 8.97 -13.11 21.77
C CYS A 34 9.07 -14.10 20.59
N PRO A 35 9.94 -15.12 20.63
CA PRO A 35 10.09 -16.06 19.52
C PRO A 35 8.89 -17.01 19.34
N LYS A 36 8.21 -17.36 20.43
CA LYS A 36 6.99 -18.19 20.40
C LYS A 36 5.77 -17.33 20.66
N LYS A 37 4.88 -17.24 19.68
CA LYS A 37 3.64 -16.46 19.71
C LYS A 37 2.45 -17.41 19.62
N CYS A 38 1.47 -17.25 20.51
CA CYS A 38 0.20 -17.95 20.39
C CYS A 38 -0.68 -17.26 19.32
N PRO A 39 -1.68 -17.96 18.76
CA PRO A 39 -2.56 -17.38 17.74
C PRO A 39 -3.24 -16.08 18.19
N GLU A 40 -3.61 -15.98 19.46
CA GLU A 40 -4.26 -14.79 20.02
C GLU A 40 -3.35 -13.56 19.98
N TRP A 41 -2.02 -13.74 19.99
CA TRP A 41 -1.07 -12.63 19.85
C TRP A 41 -1.08 -12.10 18.42
N THR A 42 -1.12 -12.99 17.44
CA THR A 42 -1.20 -12.62 16.01
C THR A 42 -2.39 -11.69 15.77
N ASP A 43 -3.58 -12.11 16.22
CA ASP A 43 -4.80 -11.32 16.08
C ASP A 43 -4.69 -10.01 16.87
N TYR A 44 -4.22 -10.08 18.12
CA TYR A 44 -4.09 -8.88 18.95
C TYR A 44 -3.13 -7.85 18.35
N PHE A 45 -1.94 -8.25 17.89
CA PHE A 45 -0.95 -7.36 17.29
C PHE A 45 -1.52 -6.66 16.06
N VAL A 46 -2.10 -7.44 15.14
CA VAL A 46 -2.66 -6.92 13.88
C VAL A 46 -3.82 -5.95 14.14
N GLU A 47 -4.75 -6.31 15.02
CA GLU A 47 -5.90 -5.46 15.35
C GLU A 47 -5.49 -4.19 16.11
N GLN A 48 -4.55 -4.28 17.06
CA GLN A 48 -4.12 -3.10 17.82
C GLN A 48 -3.37 -2.09 16.94
N LEU A 49 -2.47 -2.57 16.09
CA LEU A 49 -1.73 -1.68 15.18
C LEU A 49 -2.66 -1.06 14.14
N ALA A 50 -3.58 -1.85 13.57
CA ALA A 50 -4.53 -1.33 12.60
C ALA A 50 -5.53 -0.35 13.23
N GLY A 51 -6.05 -0.65 14.41
CA GLY A 51 -6.95 0.22 15.16
C GLY A 51 -6.29 1.55 15.53
N PHE A 52 -5.01 1.53 15.94
CA PHE A 52 -4.27 2.77 16.19
C PHE A 52 -4.21 3.66 14.94
N ILE A 53 -3.77 3.12 13.81
CA ILE A 53 -3.63 3.92 12.59
C ILE A 53 -4.98 4.37 12.05
N VAL A 54 -5.93 3.44 11.87
CA VAL A 54 -7.17 3.74 11.14
C VAL A 54 -8.19 4.44 12.04
N GLU A 55 -8.28 4.12 13.32
CA GLU A 55 -9.33 4.64 14.20
C GLU A 55 -8.87 5.81 15.08
N ARG A 56 -7.56 6.02 15.23
CA ARG A 56 -7.02 7.08 16.11
C ARG A 56 -6.23 8.15 15.38
N CYS A 57 -5.47 7.81 14.35
CA CYS A 57 -4.75 8.82 13.57
C CYS A 57 -5.70 9.57 12.64
N HIS A 58 -5.45 10.87 12.45
CA HIS A 58 -6.19 11.65 11.47
C HIS A 58 -5.64 11.39 10.06
N PRO A 59 -6.50 11.31 9.03
CA PRO A 59 -7.96 11.36 9.08
C PRO A 59 -8.60 10.04 9.55
N ILE A 60 -9.46 10.10 10.59
CA ILE A 60 -10.10 8.89 11.16
C ILE A 60 -10.86 8.11 10.08
N GLY A 61 -10.62 6.80 10.01
CA GLY A 61 -11.20 5.86 9.07
C GLY A 61 -10.54 5.86 7.68
N SER A 62 -9.49 6.64 7.48
CA SER A 62 -8.84 6.85 6.19
C SER A 62 -7.33 7.03 6.37
N LEU A 63 -6.58 6.96 5.29
CA LEU A 63 -5.14 7.25 5.30
C LEU A 63 -4.86 8.46 4.42
N ASP A 64 -3.87 9.26 4.81
CA ASP A 64 -3.22 10.27 3.98
C ASP A 64 -1.72 9.95 3.83
N GLU A 65 -0.98 10.79 3.11
CA GLU A 65 0.45 10.58 2.89
C GLU A 65 1.28 10.65 4.18
N ILE A 66 0.85 11.43 5.18
CA ILE A 66 1.54 11.52 6.49
C ILE A 66 1.44 10.16 7.21
N ASN A 67 0.28 9.51 7.13
CA ASN A 67 0.13 8.17 7.67
C ASN A 67 1.03 7.16 6.93
N VAL A 68 1.20 7.30 5.62
CA VAL A 68 2.10 6.42 4.84
C VAL A 68 3.55 6.61 5.24
N ASP A 69 4.02 7.85 5.33
CA ASP A 69 5.39 8.16 5.75
C ASP A 69 5.68 7.57 7.15
N TRP A 70 4.70 7.67 8.06
CA TRP A 70 4.82 7.08 9.39
C TRP A 70 4.86 5.55 9.34
N ILE A 71 3.94 4.90 8.61
CA ILE A 71 3.91 3.44 8.40
C ILE A 71 5.26 2.96 7.85
N GLU A 72 5.79 3.65 6.83
CA GLU A 72 7.07 3.32 6.22
C GLU A 72 8.20 3.43 7.25
N SER A 73 8.25 4.52 8.01
CA SER A 73 9.31 4.72 9.01
C SER A 73 9.32 3.69 10.15
N VAL A 74 8.16 3.11 10.47
CA VAL A 74 8.00 2.20 11.63
C VAL A 74 8.06 0.73 11.22
N LEU A 75 7.49 0.37 10.07
CA LEU A 75 7.26 -1.03 9.68
C LEU A 75 8.17 -1.50 8.54
N PHE A 76 8.85 -0.58 7.85
CA PHE A 76 9.71 -0.90 6.73
C PHE A 76 11.18 -0.69 7.12
N LYS A 77 12.03 -1.53 6.54
CA LYS A 77 13.48 -1.41 6.61
C LYS A 77 14.05 -1.65 5.22
N ASP A 78 14.75 -0.65 4.69
CA ASP A 78 15.26 -0.64 3.32
C ASP A 78 14.17 -1.00 2.28
N GLY A 79 13.01 -0.36 2.44
CA GLY A 79 11.83 -0.54 1.58
C GLY A 79 11.09 -1.86 1.76
N VAL A 80 11.43 -2.68 2.77
CA VAL A 80 10.86 -4.02 2.97
C VAL A 80 10.29 -4.22 4.36
N ILE A 81 9.15 -4.89 4.41
CA ILE A 81 8.60 -5.40 5.67
C ILE A 81 9.26 -6.75 5.96
N GLU A 82 10.07 -6.83 7.01
CA GLU A 82 10.80 -8.05 7.39
C GLU A 82 9.92 -9.05 8.16
N GLY A 83 8.94 -8.58 8.94
CA GLY A 83 8.13 -9.43 9.82
C GLY A 83 6.75 -9.79 9.28
N GLU A 84 6.32 -11.03 9.52
CA GLU A 84 5.03 -11.56 9.04
C GLU A 84 3.83 -10.82 9.62
N LEU A 85 3.88 -10.47 10.91
CA LEU A 85 2.77 -9.79 11.59
C LEU A 85 2.67 -8.32 11.18
N GLU A 86 3.81 -7.67 10.95
CA GLU A 86 3.91 -6.34 10.39
C GLU A 86 3.27 -6.29 8.99
N LEU A 87 3.60 -7.26 8.14
CA LEU A 87 2.99 -7.38 6.80
C LEU A 87 1.48 -7.59 6.88
N ALA A 88 1.05 -8.50 7.77
CA ALA A 88 -0.37 -8.76 8.02
C ALA A 88 -1.09 -7.49 8.52
N ALA A 89 -0.46 -6.71 9.40
CA ALA A 89 -1.00 -5.47 9.92
C ALA A 89 -1.17 -4.42 8.82
N VAL A 90 -0.16 -4.18 7.96
CA VAL A 90 -0.29 -3.21 6.86
C VAL A 90 -1.41 -3.60 5.89
N LEU A 91 -1.52 -4.89 5.57
CA LEU A 91 -2.62 -5.37 4.74
C LEU A 91 -4.00 -5.20 5.40
N HIS A 92 -4.09 -5.37 6.73
CA HIS A 92 -5.32 -5.15 7.49
C HIS A 92 -5.68 -3.65 7.58
N ILE A 93 -4.70 -2.78 7.79
CA ILE A 93 -4.84 -1.31 7.73
C ILE A 93 -5.44 -0.89 6.39
N MET A 94 -4.90 -1.40 5.28
CA MET A 94 -5.43 -1.13 3.94
C MET A 94 -6.85 -1.70 3.73
N ASP A 95 -7.19 -2.77 4.44
CA ASP A 95 -8.49 -3.40 4.32
C ASP A 95 -9.58 -2.61 5.06
N LEU A 96 -9.24 -1.99 6.19
CA LEU A 96 -10.12 -1.17 7.02
C LEU A 96 -10.27 0.26 6.50
N ALA A 97 -9.21 0.84 5.95
CA ALA A 97 -9.21 2.23 5.51
C ALA A 97 -10.16 2.48 4.33
N LEU A 98 -11.00 3.51 4.44
CA LEU A 98 -11.91 3.94 3.38
C LEU A 98 -11.15 4.43 2.14
N HIS A 99 -10.02 5.12 2.37
CA HIS A 99 -9.11 5.55 1.33
C HIS A 99 -7.68 5.12 1.69
N VAL A 100 -6.99 4.57 0.68
CA VAL A 100 -5.60 4.15 0.77
C VAL A 100 -4.79 4.94 -0.27
N PRO A 101 -3.80 5.74 0.16
CA PRO A 101 -2.96 6.53 -0.72
C PRO A 101 -2.25 5.68 -1.80
N PRO A 102 -2.02 6.24 -3.00
CA PRO A 102 -1.33 5.53 -4.07
C PRO A 102 0.09 5.09 -3.70
N SER A 103 0.81 5.86 -2.87
CA SER A 103 2.16 5.58 -2.36
C SER A 103 2.20 4.25 -1.61
N LEU A 104 1.31 4.04 -0.63
CA LEU A 104 1.23 2.78 0.12
C LEU A 104 0.91 1.59 -0.79
N LYS A 105 0.02 1.76 -1.78
CA LYS A 105 -0.25 0.70 -2.77
C LYS A 105 1.01 0.35 -3.56
N VAL A 106 1.83 1.33 -3.93
CA VAL A 106 3.10 1.09 -4.63
C VAL A 106 4.09 0.37 -3.72
N LEU A 107 4.28 0.82 -2.47
CA LEU A 107 5.15 0.15 -1.49
C LEU A 107 4.76 -1.31 -1.27
N MET A 108 3.46 -1.59 -1.18
CA MET A 108 2.97 -2.94 -0.98
C MET A 108 3.11 -3.82 -2.23
N LEU A 109 2.92 -3.29 -3.43
CA LEU A 109 3.26 -4.01 -4.68
C LEU A 109 4.77 -4.25 -4.78
N ASP A 110 5.59 -3.32 -4.28
CA ASP A 110 7.05 -3.45 -4.28
C ASP A 110 7.52 -4.63 -3.43
N GLN A 111 6.78 -5.01 -2.38
CA GLN A 111 7.09 -6.23 -1.61
C GLN A 111 7.09 -7.50 -2.48
N LEU A 112 6.16 -7.60 -3.44
CA LEU A 112 6.15 -8.71 -4.40
C LEU A 112 7.33 -8.61 -5.38
N ARG A 113 7.64 -7.40 -5.88
CA ARG A 113 8.80 -7.20 -6.77
C ARG A 113 10.10 -7.63 -6.06
N ILE A 114 10.31 -7.19 -4.84
CA ILE A 114 11.49 -7.51 -4.03
C ILE A 114 11.52 -9.02 -3.74
N ALA A 115 10.39 -9.63 -3.39
CA ALA A 115 10.33 -11.06 -3.17
C ALA A 115 10.71 -11.87 -4.43
N LEU A 116 10.35 -11.40 -5.62
CA LEU A 116 10.73 -12.04 -6.89
C LEU A 116 12.21 -11.83 -7.24
N ALA A 117 12.71 -10.60 -7.12
CA ALA A 117 14.04 -10.22 -7.55
C ALA A 117 15.14 -10.64 -6.56
N GLU A 118 14.86 -10.49 -5.27
CA GLU A 118 15.86 -10.58 -4.19
C GLU A 118 15.57 -11.74 -3.23
N GLY A 119 14.33 -12.27 -3.22
CA GLY A 119 13.96 -13.40 -2.36
C GLY A 119 13.97 -13.07 -0.87
N ARG A 120 13.75 -11.80 -0.49
CA ARG A 120 13.77 -11.33 0.91
C ARG A 120 12.46 -10.66 1.34
N GLY A 121 12.30 -10.52 2.65
CA GLY A 121 11.15 -9.89 3.29
C GLY A 121 10.04 -10.89 3.64
N ALA A 122 9.14 -10.47 4.53
CA ALA A 122 8.03 -11.29 5.01
C ALA A 122 7.16 -11.84 3.89
N TYR A 123 6.97 -11.05 2.82
CA TYR A 123 6.19 -11.52 1.68
C TYR A 123 6.91 -12.67 0.98
N ALA A 124 8.23 -12.62 0.77
CA ALA A 124 9.00 -13.69 0.14
C ALA A 124 8.92 -15.01 0.92
N GLU A 125 8.94 -14.96 2.26
CA GLU A 125 8.83 -16.14 3.12
C GLU A 125 7.44 -16.80 3.04
N LYS A 126 6.40 -16.00 2.82
CA LYS A 126 5.00 -16.47 2.74
C LYS A 126 4.64 -17.08 1.38
N ARG A 127 5.38 -16.74 0.33
CA ARG A 127 5.05 -17.14 -1.05
C ARG A 127 5.13 -18.65 -1.25
N ALA A 128 4.18 -19.17 -2.02
CA ALA A 128 4.19 -20.57 -2.43
C ALA A 128 5.27 -20.85 -3.49
N LEU A 129 5.52 -19.88 -4.38
CA LEU A 129 6.53 -19.99 -5.42
C LEU A 129 7.75 -19.14 -5.11
N ARG A 130 8.94 -19.72 -5.27
CA ARG A 130 10.20 -18.95 -5.21
C ARG A 130 10.36 -18.06 -6.43
N THR A 131 10.03 -18.57 -7.61
CA THR A 131 10.15 -17.89 -8.91
C THR A 131 8.85 -18.00 -9.69
N GLY A 132 8.53 -16.97 -10.49
CA GLY A 132 7.26 -16.91 -11.21
C GLY A 132 6.13 -16.34 -10.35
N ILE A 133 4.91 -16.36 -10.87
CA ILE A 133 3.72 -15.75 -10.24
C ILE A 133 2.68 -16.82 -9.96
N GLY A 134 2.36 -17.00 -8.67
CA GLY A 134 1.38 -17.97 -8.17
C GLY A 134 -0.01 -17.35 -7.94
N ALA A 135 -0.95 -18.19 -7.52
CA ALA A 135 -2.32 -17.75 -7.20
C ALA A 135 -2.36 -16.84 -5.95
N ASP A 136 -1.45 -17.03 -5.00
CA ASP A 136 -1.21 -16.18 -3.84
C ASP A 136 -0.76 -14.77 -4.26
N ASP A 137 0.15 -14.68 -5.23
CA ASP A 137 0.61 -13.40 -5.80
C ASP A 137 -0.52 -12.65 -6.50
N ILE A 138 -1.37 -13.36 -7.25
CA ILE A 138 -2.57 -12.78 -7.87
C ILE A 138 -3.52 -12.22 -6.81
N ALA A 139 -3.83 -13.01 -5.78
CA ALA A 139 -4.70 -12.59 -4.69
C ALA A 139 -4.13 -11.35 -3.97
N TYR A 140 -2.82 -11.32 -3.74
CA TYR A 140 -2.12 -10.20 -3.13
C TYR A 140 -2.23 -8.91 -3.96
N VAL A 141 -1.93 -8.98 -5.25
CA VAL A 141 -2.03 -7.83 -6.17
C VAL A 141 -3.46 -7.30 -6.24
N HIS A 142 -4.46 -8.19 -6.34
CA HIS A 142 -5.87 -7.77 -6.33
C HIS A 142 -6.27 -7.10 -5.01
N ARG A 143 -5.83 -7.64 -3.87
CA ARG A 143 -6.09 -7.06 -2.55
C ARG A 143 -5.53 -5.64 -2.43
N ILE A 144 -4.30 -5.42 -2.91
CA ILE A 144 -3.67 -4.08 -2.87
C ILE A 144 -4.36 -3.09 -3.81
N LEU A 145 -4.63 -3.53 -5.04
CA LEU A 145 -5.17 -2.62 -6.04
C LEU A 145 -6.59 -2.17 -5.69
N ARG A 146 -7.41 -3.04 -5.07
CA ARG A 146 -8.76 -2.80 -4.51
C ARG A 146 -9.51 -1.67 -5.24
N GLY A 147 -10.37 -2.05 -6.18
CA GLY A 147 -11.14 -1.14 -7.03
C GLY A 147 -11.56 -1.85 -8.31
N ARG A 148 -12.56 -1.33 -9.04
CA ARG A 148 -12.97 -1.92 -10.32
C ARG A 148 -11.77 -1.89 -11.27
N LEU A 149 -11.19 -3.03 -11.58
CA LEU A 149 -10.33 -3.25 -12.74
C LEU A 149 -11.27 -3.78 -13.83
N GLY A 150 -12.00 -2.88 -14.48
CA GLY A 150 -13.04 -3.24 -15.45
C GLY A 150 -13.38 -2.07 -16.36
N HIS A 151 -14.31 -2.25 -17.29
CA HIS A 151 -14.72 -1.18 -18.19
C HIS A 151 -15.26 0.03 -17.40
N GLY A 152 -14.66 1.21 -17.61
CA GLY A 152 -14.98 2.45 -16.90
C GLY A 152 -14.18 2.69 -15.62
N ALA A 153 -13.24 1.81 -15.28
CA ALA A 153 -12.28 2.02 -14.20
C ALA A 153 -11.36 3.23 -14.48
N PRO A 154 -11.03 4.06 -13.47
CA PRO A 154 -10.00 5.06 -13.64
C PRO A 154 -8.66 4.39 -13.97
N LEU A 155 -7.93 5.00 -14.90
CA LEU A 155 -6.60 4.58 -15.30
C LEU A 155 -5.69 4.43 -14.08
N LEU A 156 -4.91 3.35 -14.02
CA LEU A 156 -3.86 3.22 -13.01
C LEU A 156 -2.86 4.36 -13.17
N SER A 157 -2.44 4.93 -12.05
CA SER A 157 -1.39 5.95 -12.03
C SER A 157 -0.08 5.42 -12.66
N PRO A 158 0.75 6.28 -13.28
CA PRO A 158 2.03 5.86 -13.86
C PRO A 158 2.94 5.07 -12.92
N ALA A 159 3.01 5.44 -11.63
CA ALA A 159 3.81 4.73 -10.64
C ALA A 159 3.34 3.27 -10.43
N LYS A 160 2.02 3.07 -10.30
CA LYS A 160 1.40 1.72 -10.23
C LYS A 160 1.66 0.89 -11.49
N LEU A 161 1.63 1.50 -12.67
CA LEU A 161 1.96 0.79 -13.92
C LEU A 161 3.44 0.38 -13.94
N ALA A 162 4.34 1.29 -13.56
CA ALA A 162 5.77 1.02 -13.54
C ALA A 162 6.13 -0.14 -12.60
N ILE A 163 5.51 -0.23 -11.41
CA ILE A 163 5.78 -1.34 -10.50
C ILE A 163 5.22 -2.67 -11.02
N LEU A 164 4.05 -2.68 -11.67
CA LEU A 164 3.49 -3.88 -12.29
C LEU A 164 4.36 -4.37 -13.47
N GLU A 165 4.92 -3.45 -14.27
CA GLU A 165 5.90 -3.76 -15.32
C GLU A 165 7.19 -4.35 -14.75
N ALA A 166 7.65 -3.85 -13.60
CA ALA A 166 8.80 -4.42 -12.92
C ALA A 166 8.48 -5.84 -12.42
N ILE A 167 7.35 -6.06 -11.74
CA ILE A 167 6.91 -7.39 -11.30
C ILE A 167 6.82 -8.36 -12.47
N ASP A 168 6.24 -7.95 -13.60
CA ASP A 168 6.16 -8.80 -14.79
C ASP A 168 7.58 -9.20 -15.24
N ARG A 169 8.48 -8.22 -15.36
CA ARG A 169 9.87 -8.47 -15.77
C ARG A 169 10.59 -9.45 -14.85
N GLU A 170 10.51 -9.27 -13.54
CA GLU A 170 11.17 -10.15 -12.56
C GLU A 170 10.59 -11.58 -12.60
N SER A 171 9.32 -11.74 -12.98
CA SER A 171 8.68 -13.06 -13.11
C SER A 171 8.95 -13.78 -14.44
N SER A 172 9.69 -13.19 -15.38
CA SER A 172 9.83 -13.70 -16.76
C SER A 172 10.49 -15.08 -16.88
N SER A 173 11.31 -15.46 -15.90
CA SER A 173 12.00 -16.76 -15.89
C SER A 173 11.18 -17.89 -15.27
N GLY A 174 10.04 -17.59 -14.64
CA GLY A 174 9.22 -18.55 -13.91
C GLY A 174 7.84 -18.79 -14.55
N ALA A 175 7.13 -19.80 -14.04
CA ALA A 175 5.74 -20.04 -14.42
C ALA A 175 4.87 -18.85 -13.99
N ARG A 176 3.93 -18.44 -14.85
CA ARG A 176 2.99 -17.35 -14.55
C ARG A 176 1.57 -17.90 -14.53
N HIS A 177 0.83 -17.60 -13.48
CA HIS A 177 -0.59 -17.90 -13.40
C HIS A 177 -1.34 -17.30 -14.59
N ALA A 178 -2.33 -18.01 -15.14
CA ALA A 178 -3.06 -17.57 -16.33
C ALA A 178 -3.72 -16.18 -16.14
N ASP A 179 -4.27 -15.93 -14.94
CA ASP A 179 -4.87 -14.64 -14.59
C ASP A 179 -3.86 -13.48 -14.62
N TRP A 180 -2.57 -13.75 -14.41
CA TRP A 180 -1.53 -12.72 -14.49
C TRP A 180 -1.37 -12.20 -15.92
N GLN A 181 -1.26 -13.13 -16.88
CA GLN A 181 -1.15 -12.80 -18.31
C GLN A 181 -2.34 -11.95 -18.74
N HIS A 182 -3.55 -12.41 -18.43
CA HIS A 182 -4.78 -11.70 -18.77
C HIS A 182 -4.86 -10.30 -18.12
N PHE A 183 -4.45 -10.20 -16.85
CA PHE A 183 -4.40 -8.93 -16.13
C PHE A 183 -3.44 -7.93 -16.79
N ILE A 184 -2.22 -8.36 -17.13
CA ILE A 184 -1.20 -7.51 -17.72
C ILE A 184 -1.57 -7.05 -19.14
N GLU A 185 -2.10 -7.96 -19.97
CA GLU A 185 -2.62 -7.64 -21.30
C GLU A 185 -3.75 -6.61 -21.24
N THR A 186 -4.56 -6.65 -20.18
CA THR A 186 -5.62 -5.68 -19.97
C THR A 186 -5.05 -4.33 -19.52
N VAL A 187 -4.06 -4.33 -18.63
CA VAL A 187 -3.58 -3.11 -17.96
C VAL A 187 -2.56 -2.32 -18.79
N PHE A 188 -1.62 -2.96 -19.48
CA PHE A 188 -0.52 -2.26 -20.17
C PHE A 188 -0.92 -1.42 -21.39
N PRO A 189 -1.87 -1.82 -22.26
CA PRO A 189 -2.30 -1.00 -23.39
C PRO A 189 -2.82 0.38 -22.98
N HIS A 190 -3.33 0.50 -21.74
CA HIS A 190 -3.83 1.76 -21.19
C HIS A 190 -2.73 2.81 -20.94
N ARG A 191 -1.45 2.41 -20.84
CA ARG A 191 -0.32 3.35 -20.74
C ARG A 191 -0.20 4.25 -21.97
N ASN A 192 -0.37 3.67 -23.16
CA ASN A 192 -0.30 4.41 -24.42
C ASN A 192 -1.43 5.43 -24.52
N ARG A 193 -2.61 5.11 -23.99
CA ARG A 193 -3.76 6.03 -23.92
C ARG A 193 -3.56 7.15 -22.90
N ALA A 194 -3.00 6.87 -21.72
CA ALA A 194 -2.67 7.89 -20.73
C ALA A 194 -1.59 8.87 -21.24
N ARG A 195 -0.58 8.39 -21.98
CA ARG A 195 0.41 9.24 -22.64
C ARG A 195 -0.17 10.06 -23.80
N ALA A 196 -1.14 9.52 -24.55
CA ALA A 196 -1.79 10.26 -25.64
C ALA A 196 -2.77 11.34 -25.15
N GLY A 197 -3.32 11.19 -23.94
CA GLY A 197 -4.29 12.13 -23.34
C GLY A 197 -3.68 13.31 -22.58
N THR A 198 -2.35 13.46 -22.54
CA THR A 198 -1.70 14.68 -22.05
C THR A 198 -1.65 15.72 -23.17
N GLU A 199 -2.83 16.15 -23.64
CA GLU A 199 -2.91 17.43 -24.35
C GLU A 199 -2.53 18.54 -23.35
N PRO A 200 -1.70 19.52 -23.74
CA PRO A 200 -1.37 20.63 -22.86
C PRO A 200 -2.67 21.30 -22.43
N VAL A 201 -2.83 21.53 -21.11
CA VAL A 201 -3.96 22.26 -20.54
C VAL A 201 -4.11 23.55 -21.34
N ARG A 202 -5.12 23.61 -22.22
CA ARG A 202 -5.50 24.88 -22.85
C ARG A 202 -5.96 25.75 -21.70
N ARG A 203 -5.11 26.70 -21.28
CA ARG A 203 -5.44 27.75 -20.31
C ARG A 203 -6.78 28.33 -20.74
N TRP A 204 -7.83 28.00 -20.01
CA TRP A 204 -9.20 28.41 -20.25
C TRP A 204 -9.42 29.85 -19.76
N LEU A 205 -8.46 30.72 -20.06
CA LEU A 205 -8.60 32.16 -20.01
C LEU A 205 -7.41 32.74 -20.78
N GLN A 206 -7.59 32.94 -22.09
CA GLN A 206 -6.78 33.91 -22.80
C GLN A 206 -7.59 35.20 -22.79
N VAL A 207 -7.20 36.14 -21.94
CA VAL A 207 -7.65 37.52 -22.07
C VAL A 207 -6.92 38.07 -23.30
N PRO A 208 -7.60 38.42 -24.39
CA PRO A 208 -6.95 39.01 -25.55
C PRO A 208 -6.39 40.38 -25.15
N ASP A 209 -5.18 40.72 -25.59
CA ASP A 209 -4.55 42.04 -25.31
C ASP A 209 -5.40 43.23 -25.83
N SER A 210 -6.39 42.97 -26.69
CA SER A 210 -7.37 43.95 -27.14
C SER A 210 -8.32 44.43 -26.02
N PHE A 211 -8.28 43.85 -24.82
CA PHE A 211 -9.04 44.35 -23.67
C PHE A 211 -8.47 45.63 -23.06
N PHE A 212 -7.25 46.04 -23.43
CA PHE A 212 -6.55 47.19 -22.85
C PHE A 212 -6.37 48.37 -23.81
N LEU A 213 -7.07 48.40 -24.94
CA LEU A 213 -7.03 49.51 -25.89
C LEU A 213 -8.42 50.13 -26.03
N ASP A 214 -8.81 50.94 -25.04
CA ASP A 214 -9.80 52.01 -25.20
C ASP A 214 -9.59 53.06 -24.09
N GLU A 215 -8.60 53.92 -24.30
CA GLU A 215 -8.58 55.28 -23.76
C GLU A 215 -8.40 56.26 -24.93
N GLU A 216 -9.48 56.45 -25.72
CA GLU A 216 -9.62 57.69 -26.48
C GLU A 216 -9.94 58.83 -25.50
N MET A 217 -8.89 59.54 -25.10
CA MET A 217 -8.99 60.82 -24.41
C MET A 217 -9.56 61.86 -25.39
N VAL A 218 -10.79 62.28 -25.09
CA VAL A 218 -11.48 63.45 -25.62
C VAL A 218 -10.58 64.69 -25.52
N ALA A 219 -10.40 65.40 -26.64
CA ALA A 219 -9.87 66.76 -26.69
C ALA A 219 -11.02 67.76 -26.87
#